data_AF-A0A2M7ZJ49-F1
#
_entry.id   AF-A0A2M7ZJ49-F1
#
_cell.length_a   1.000
_cell.length_b   1.000
_cell.length_c   1.000
_cell.angle_alpha   90.00
_cell.angle_beta   90.00
_cell.angle_gamma   90.00
#
_symmetry.space_group_name_H-M   'P 1'
#
loop_
_entity.id
_entity.type
_entity.pdbx_description
1 polymer ?
#
loop_
_entity_poly.entity_id
_entity_poly.type
_entity_poly.pdbx_seq_one_letter_code
_entity_poly.pdbx_strand_id
1 'polypeptide(L)'
;DYQKYETEVFDLYSLQYSPINSEKNFYRGEGGAFYYFIYPNLMLNIMPGRLQTNQIIPITEKETLVVFDYFYDDIKSKPGLKSIKEDILTSDKIQNEDIEICEKVQKGVSSITYNKGRFSVECETGVHHFQNLLRMDFKKYTH
;
A
#
# COMPACT_ATOMS: atom_id res chain seq x y z
N ASP A 1 5.93 10.58 18.22
CA ASP A 1 4.79 11.21 17.54
C ASP A 1 4.36 10.39 16.34
N TYR A 2 3.31 9.59 16.52
CA TYR A 2 2.62 8.96 15.41
C TYR A 2 2.00 10.06 14.55
N GLN A 3 2.38 10.15 13.28
CA GLN A 3 1.57 10.88 12.30
C GLN A 3 0.15 10.33 12.38
N LYS A 4 -0.85 11.23 12.49
CA LYS A 4 -2.25 10.81 12.55
C LYS A 4 -2.65 10.28 11.18
N TYR A 5 -2.62 8.96 11.03
CA TYR A 5 -3.22 8.28 9.91
C TYR A 5 -4.70 8.08 10.18
N GLU A 6 -5.54 8.50 9.26
CA GLU A 6 -6.98 8.26 9.29
C GLU A 6 -7.34 7.30 8.15
N THR A 7 -8.14 6.27 8.44
CA THR A 7 -8.57 5.28 7.45
C THR A 7 -10.08 5.32 7.27
N GLU A 8 -10.50 5.53 6.03
CA GLU A 8 -11.89 5.54 5.60
C GLU A 8 -12.14 4.39 4.61
N VAL A 9 -13.34 3.81 4.66
CA VAL A 9 -13.74 2.68 3.81
C VAL A 9 -14.97 3.05 3.00
N PHE A 10 -14.99 2.63 1.74
CA PHE A 10 -16.02 2.89 0.74
C PHE A 10 -16.36 1.56 0.04
N ASP A 11 -17.37 1.55 -0.83
CA ASP A 11 -17.92 0.32 -1.42
C ASP A 11 -16.87 -0.62 -2.05
N LEU A 12 -15.89 -0.08 -2.78
CA LEU A 12 -14.87 -0.88 -3.49
C LEU A 12 -13.43 -0.45 -3.19
N TYR A 13 -13.24 0.49 -2.26
CA TYR A 13 -11.90 0.98 -1.93
C TYR A 13 -11.81 1.45 -0.49
N SER A 14 -10.59 1.54 0.02
CA SER A 14 -10.28 2.22 1.28
C SER A 14 -9.21 3.27 1.04
N LEU A 15 -9.29 4.35 1.81
CA LEU A 15 -8.32 5.44 1.82
C LEU A 15 -7.68 5.50 3.19
N GLN A 16 -6.35 5.50 3.24
CA GLN A 16 -5.60 5.95 4.39
C GLN A 16 -4.92 7.29 4.06
N TYR A 17 -5.14 8.29 4.90
CA TYR A 17 -4.66 9.66 4.70
C TYR A 17 -3.76 10.11 5.85
N SER A 18 -2.72 10.89 5.55
CA SER A 18 -1.87 11.56 6.54
C SER A 18 -1.46 12.95 6.05
N PRO A 19 -1.57 14.01 6.89
CA PRO A 19 -1.08 15.33 6.51
C PRO A 19 0.45 15.32 6.41
N ILE A 20 0.98 15.87 5.31
CA ILE A 20 2.43 15.99 5.11
C ILE A 20 2.86 17.35 5.64
N ASN A 21 3.76 17.37 6.62
CA ASN A 21 4.47 18.59 6.99
C ASN A 21 5.62 18.81 6.00
N SER A 22 5.61 19.97 5.34
CA SER A 22 6.55 20.39 4.27
C SER A 22 8.00 20.56 4.76
N GLU A 23 8.23 20.71 6.07
CA GLU A 23 9.58 20.94 6.61
C GLU A 23 10.47 19.69 6.67
N LYS A 24 9.90 18.48 6.56
CA LYS A 24 10.63 17.20 6.76
C LYS A 24 10.57 16.23 5.58
N ASN A 25 9.96 16.58 4.47
CA ASN A 25 9.71 15.65 3.37
C ASN A 25 10.37 16.09 2.06
N PHE A 26 10.89 15.11 1.31
CA PHE A 26 11.48 15.32 -0.01
C PHE A 26 10.45 15.73 -1.08
N TYR A 27 9.15 15.55 -0.77
CA TYR A 27 8.01 15.91 -1.59
C TYR A 27 7.76 17.41 -1.51
N ARG A 28 7.88 18.09 -2.65
CA ARG A 28 7.77 19.54 -2.76
C ARG A 28 6.31 19.95 -2.88
N GLY A 29 5.66 20.26 -1.76
CA GLY A 29 4.33 20.86 -1.79
C GLY A 29 3.63 20.82 -0.44
N GLU A 30 2.61 21.67 -0.32
CA GLU A 30 1.60 21.57 0.73
C GLU A 30 0.58 20.50 0.35
N GLY A 31 0.11 19.71 1.31
CA GLY A 31 -0.88 18.67 1.07
C GLY A 31 -0.77 17.50 2.03
N GLY A 32 -1.26 16.33 1.60
CA GLY A 32 -1.16 15.10 2.36
C GLY A 32 -0.76 13.91 1.50
N ALA A 33 -0.46 12.81 2.18
CA ALA A 33 -0.26 11.51 1.59
C ALA A 33 -1.60 10.79 1.56
N PHE A 34 -1.99 10.31 0.39
CA PHE A 34 -3.22 9.54 0.19
C PHE A 34 -2.84 8.15 -0.31
N TYR A 35 -3.19 7.14 0.47
CA TYR A 35 -2.94 5.73 0.19
C TYR A 35 -4.27 5.04 -0.07
N TYR A 36 -4.57 4.78 -1.33
CA TYR A 36 -5.75 4.04 -1.73
C TYR A 36 -5.44 2.57 -1.89
N PHE A 37 -6.36 1.72 -1.45
CA PHE A 37 -6.49 0.35 -1.95
C PHE A 37 -7.83 0.25 -2.67
N ILE A 38 -7.80 -0.09 -3.96
CA ILE A 38 -8.95 -0.23 -4.84
C ILE A 38 -9.06 -1.72 -5.19
N TYR A 39 -10.17 -2.33 -4.78
CA TYR A 39 -10.47 -3.72 -5.09
C TYR A 39 -10.59 -3.92 -6.61
N PRO A 40 -10.03 -4.99 -7.19
CA PRO A 40 -9.46 -6.14 -6.49
C PRO A 40 -7.98 -6.03 -6.12
N ASN A 41 -7.20 -5.19 -6.80
CA ASN A 41 -5.75 -5.38 -6.83
C ASN A 41 -4.91 -4.14 -7.19
N LEU A 42 -5.43 -2.94 -6.97
CA LEU A 42 -4.69 -1.70 -7.27
C LEU A 42 -4.50 -0.88 -6.01
N MET A 43 -3.27 -0.40 -5.78
CA MET A 43 -3.00 0.63 -4.78
C MET A 43 -2.48 1.90 -5.44
N LEU A 44 -2.84 3.04 -4.87
CA LEU A 44 -2.34 4.36 -5.29
C LEU A 44 -1.72 5.07 -4.11
N ASN A 45 -0.47 5.47 -4.24
CA ASN A 45 0.24 6.30 -3.27
C ASN A 45 0.41 7.69 -3.89
N ILE A 46 -0.46 8.62 -3.52
CA ILE A 46 -0.51 9.98 -4.06
C ILE A 46 0.08 10.94 -3.03
N MET A 47 1.09 11.68 -3.43
CA MET A 47 1.79 12.69 -2.62
C MET A 47 2.07 13.93 -3.48
N PRO A 48 2.38 15.10 -2.91
CA PRO A 48 2.73 16.28 -3.69
C PRO A 48 3.83 15.98 -4.71
N GLY A 49 3.52 16.21 -5.99
CA GLY A 49 4.41 15.98 -7.13
C GLY A 49 4.67 14.52 -7.50
N ARG A 50 3.92 13.56 -6.94
CA ARG A 50 4.11 12.13 -7.18
C ARG A 50 2.82 11.32 -7.15
N LEU A 51 2.72 10.41 -8.11
CA LEU A 51 1.85 9.24 -8.04
C LEU A 51 2.70 7.98 -8.16
N GLN A 52 2.47 7.01 -7.29
CA GLN A 52 2.94 5.64 -7.46
C GLN A 52 1.73 4.71 -7.53
N THR A 53 1.72 3.81 -8.52
CA THR A 53 0.72 2.75 -8.63
C THR A 53 1.34 1.42 -8.24
N ASN A 54 0.60 0.58 -7.50
CA ASN A 54 1.02 -0.78 -7.17
C ASN A 54 -0.05 -1.72 -7.70
N GLN A 55 0.24 -2.46 -8.75
CA GLN A 55 -0.64 -3.49 -9.27
C GLN A 55 -0.26 -4.84 -8.70
N ILE A 56 -1.18 -5.49 -7.98
CA ILE A 56 -0.97 -6.78 -7.35
C ILE A 56 -1.48 -7.88 -8.29
N ILE A 57 -0.59 -8.78 -8.73
CA ILE A 57 -0.90 -9.81 -9.72
C ILE A 57 -0.61 -11.18 -9.09
N PRO A 58 -1.65 -11.98 -8.78
CA PRO A 58 -1.45 -13.34 -8.29
C PRO A 58 -0.85 -14.20 -9.42
N ILE A 59 0.18 -14.98 -9.09
CA ILE A 59 0.83 -15.91 -10.03
C ILE A 59 0.47 -17.35 -9.66
N THR A 60 0.62 -17.70 -8.39
CA THR A 60 0.18 -18.97 -7.80
C THR A 60 -0.48 -18.70 -6.44
N GLU A 61 -0.89 -19.74 -5.72
CA GLU A 61 -1.40 -19.60 -4.36
C GLU A 61 -0.33 -19.17 -3.34
N LYS A 62 0.95 -19.13 -3.74
CA LYS A 62 2.10 -18.76 -2.89
C LYS A 62 2.99 -17.68 -3.49
N GLU A 63 2.70 -17.23 -4.71
CA GLU A 63 3.53 -16.27 -5.43
C GLU A 63 2.67 -15.14 -5.98
N THR A 64 3.16 -13.91 -5.82
CA THR A 64 2.49 -12.69 -6.26
C THR A 64 3.54 -11.75 -6.85
N LEU A 65 3.25 -11.19 -8.02
CA LEU A 65 4.02 -10.12 -8.62
C LEU A 65 3.36 -8.78 -8.24
N VAL A 66 4.16 -7.83 -7.77
CA VAL A 66 3.70 -6.44 -7.59
C VAL A 66 4.45 -5.55 -8.57
N VAL A 67 3.70 -4.88 -9.45
CA VAL A 67 4.26 -3.93 -10.42
C VAL A 67 4.13 -2.51 -9.87
N PHE A 68 5.25 -1.83 -9.72
CA PHE A 68 5.32 -0.46 -9.25
C PHE A 68 5.65 0.48 -10.41
N ASP A 69 4.74 1.40 -10.72
CA ASP A 69 5.02 2.52 -11.63
C ASP A 69 5.07 3.84 -10.86
N TYR A 70 5.98 4.71 -11.29
CA TYR A 70 6.22 6.01 -10.66
C TYR A 70 6.05 7.14 -11.66
N PHE A 71 5.25 8.13 -11.28
CA PHE A 71 4.95 9.31 -12.06
C PHE A 71 5.29 10.55 -11.24
N TYR A 72 6.05 11.46 -11.83
CA TYR A 72 6.50 12.69 -11.20
C TYR A 72 6.17 13.88 -12.07
N ASP A 73 5.85 15.01 -11.46
CA ASP A 73 5.56 16.27 -12.17
C ASP A 73 6.83 17.01 -12.65
N ASP A 74 7.93 16.92 -11.89
CA ASP A 74 9.23 17.52 -12.22
C ASP A 74 10.31 16.47 -12.53
N ILE A 75 10.38 16.08 -13.80
CA ILE A 75 11.36 15.12 -14.32
C ILE A 75 12.55 15.78 -15.05
N LYS A 76 12.63 17.12 -15.07
CA LYS A 76 13.62 17.84 -15.88
C LYS A 76 14.58 18.66 -15.04
N SER A 77 14.13 19.21 -13.91
CA SER A 77 14.99 20.08 -13.10
C SER A 77 16.03 19.25 -12.34
N LYS A 78 17.20 19.83 -12.08
CA LYS A 78 18.22 19.17 -11.23
C LYS A 78 17.66 18.78 -9.86
N PRO A 79 16.89 19.64 -9.18
CA PRO A 79 16.31 19.24 -7.91
C PRO A 79 15.23 18.14 -8.02
N GLY A 80 14.39 18.16 -9.07
CA GLY A 80 13.39 17.10 -9.32
C GLY A 80 14.05 15.75 -9.54
N LEU A 81 15.08 15.69 -10.39
CA LEU A 81 15.88 14.48 -10.61
C LEU A 81 16.56 13.96 -9.34
N LYS A 82 16.98 14.85 -8.44
CA LYS A 82 17.54 14.46 -7.14
C LYS A 82 16.45 13.82 -6.26
N SER A 83 15.28 14.45 -6.13
CA SER A 83 14.16 13.92 -5.36
C SER A 83 13.69 12.56 -5.88
N ILE A 84 13.59 12.39 -7.21
CA ILE A 84 13.24 11.10 -7.84
C ILE A 84 14.23 10.01 -7.44
N LYS A 85 15.54 10.31 -7.51
CA LYS A 85 16.57 9.34 -7.14
C LYS A 85 16.48 8.92 -5.68
N GLU A 86 16.26 9.88 -4.78
CA GLU A 86 16.10 9.61 -3.33
C GLU A 86 14.83 8.81 -3.04
N ASP A 87 13.72 9.12 -3.70
CA ASP A 87 12.45 8.39 -3.59
C ASP A 87 12.56 6.93 -4.08
N ILE A 88 13.17 6.70 -5.25
CA ILE A 88 13.36 5.32 -5.78
C ILE A 88 14.22 4.50 -4.82
N LEU A 89 15.33 5.05 -4.30
CA LEU A 89 16.19 4.34 -3.34
C LEU A 89 15.47 4.03 -2.02
N THR A 90 14.63 4.96 -1.55
CA THR A 90 13.84 4.75 -0.32
C THR A 90 12.74 3.70 -0.56
N SER A 91 12.09 3.75 -1.72
CA SER A 91 11.03 2.83 -2.09
C SER A 91 11.54 1.40 -2.27
N ASP A 92 12.71 1.21 -2.90
CA ASP A 92 13.35 -0.11 -3.06
C ASP A 92 13.62 -0.77 -1.69
N LYS A 93 14.11 0.00 -0.73
CA LYS A 93 14.32 -0.49 0.64
C LYS A 93 13.01 -0.93 1.29
N ILE A 94 11.97 -0.09 1.24
CA ILE A 94 10.66 -0.38 1.84
C ILE A 94 10.03 -1.63 1.20
N GLN A 95 10.11 -1.75 -0.13
CA GLN A 95 9.57 -2.92 -0.86
C GLN A 95 10.26 -4.22 -0.44
N ASN A 96 11.58 -4.20 -0.25
CA ASN A 96 12.30 -5.38 0.25
C ASN A 96 11.86 -5.76 1.68
N GLU A 97 11.60 -4.77 2.55
CA GLU A 97 11.06 -5.00 3.89
C GLU A 97 9.66 -5.63 3.84
N ASP A 98 8.78 -5.13 2.96
CA ASP A 98 7.43 -5.69 2.74
C ASP A 98 7.47 -7.14 2.22
N ILE A 99 8.37 -7.45 1.28
CA ILE A 99 8.57 -8.81 0.75
C ILE A 99 8.97 -9.75 1.90
N GLU A 100 9.97 -9.37 2.69
CA GLU A 100 10.46 -10.21 3.79
C GLU A 100 9.35 -10.48 4.83
N ILE A 101 8.53 -9.47 5.15
CA ILE A 101 7.40 -9.63 6.05
C ILE A 101 6.35 -10.59 5.45
N CYS A 102 5.97 -10.39 4.20
CA CYS A 102 4.98 -11.23 3.51
C CYS A 102 5.43 -12.70 3.45
N GLU A 103 6.68 -12.96 3.10
CA GLU A 103 7.24 -14.32 3.04
C GLU A 103 7.28 -14.98 4.42
N LYS A 104 7.66 -14.25 5.47
CA LYS A 104 7.62 -14.74 6.85
C LYS A 104 6.19 -15.08 7.29
N VAL A 105 5.22 -14.22 6.96
CA VAL A 105 3.79 -14.47 7.24
C VAL A 105 3.32 -15.71 6.49
N GLN A 106 3.63 -15.83 5.20
CA GLN A 106 3.25 -16.98 4.36
C GLN A 106 3.80 -18.31 4.92
N LYS A 107 5.05 -18.30 5.37
CA LYS A 107 5.66 -19.46 6.05
C LYS A 107 4.95 -19.79 7.37
N GLY A 108 4.57 -18.77 8.14
CA GLY A 108 3.85 -18.93 9.40
C GLY A 108 2.44 -19.52 9.23
N VAL A 109 1.65 -19.01 8.29
CA VAL A 109 0.29 -19.50 8.03
C VAL A 109 0.27 -20.90 7.43
N SER A 110 1.37 -21.34 6.82
CA SER A 110 1.54 -22.71 6.33
C SER A 110 1.82 -23.73 7.45
N SER A 111 2.02 -23.29 8.70
CA SER A 111 2.25 -24.17 9.84
C SER A 111 0.95 -24.83 10.31
N ILE A 112 1.01 -26.13 10.67
CA ILE A 112 -0.14 -26.88 11.19
C ILE A 112 -0.70 -26.34 12.51
N THR A 113 0.10 -25.57 13.25
CA THR A 113 -0.31 -24.95 14.53
C THR A 113 -1.02 -23.61 14.36
N TYR A 114 -1.04 -23.05 13.15
CA TYR A 114 -1.75 -21.82 12.86
C TYR A 114 -3.26 -22.08 12.73
N ASN A 115 -4.08 -21.19 13.31
CA ASN A 115 -5.54 -21.29 13.26
C ASN A 115 -6.15 -20.03 12.63
N LYS A 116 -5.99 -18.87 13.27
CA LYS A 116 -6.43 -17.57 12.73
C LYS A 116 -5.75 -16.39 13.42
N GLY A 117 -5.54 -15.30 12.68
CA GLY A 117 -5.16 -13.98 13.21
C GLY A 117 -6.37 -13.20 13.73
N ARG A 118 -6.12 -12.20 14.59
CA ARG A 118 -7.11 -11.20 15.02
C ARG A 118 -6.66 -9.83 14.51
N PHE A 119 -7.60 -9.06 13.98
CA PHE A 119 -7.32 -7.68 13.56
C PHE A 119 -7.24 -6.72 14.73
N SER A 120 -6.29 -5.79 14.67
CA SER A 120 -6.32 -4.54 15.42
C SER A 120 -7.43 -3.65 14.86
N VAL A 121 -8.43 -3.36 15.68
CA VAL A 121 -9.55 -2.49 15.30
C VAL A 121 -9.07 -1.08 14.96
N GLU A 122 -8.00 -0.62 15.60
CA GLU A 122 -7.48 0.74 15.42
C GLU A 122 -6.58 0.89 14.19
N CYS A 123 -5.91 -0.19 13.76
CA CYS A 123 -4.87 -0.11 12.72
C CYS A 123 -5.18 -0.89 11.44
N GLU A 124 -6.11 -1.87 11.48
CA GLU A 124 -6.29 -2.83 10.39
C GLU A 124 -7.69 -2.77 9.73
N THR A 125 -8.39 -1.64 9.88
CA THR A 125 -9.71 -1.40 9.27
C THR A 125 -9.70 -1.63 7.76
N GLY A 126 -8.67 -1.16 7.04
CA GLY A 126 -8.54 -1.39 5.60
C GLY A 126 -8.33 -2.87 5.23
N VAL A 127 -7.56 -3.62 6.02
CA VAL A 127 -7.33 -5.05 5.80
C VAL A 127 -8.61 -5.85 6.03
N HIS A 128 -9.34 -5.53 7.10
CA HIS A 128 -10.64 -6.13 7.38
C HIS A 128 -11.64 -5.85 6.25
N HIS A 129 -11.65 -4.62 5.72
CA HIS A 129 -12.47 -4.24 4.58
C HIS A 129 -12.16 -5.08 3.33
N PHE A 130 -10.89 -5.19 2.93
CA PHE A 130 -10.46 -6.03 1.81
C PHE A 130 -10.93 -7.49 1.96
N GLN A 131 -10.74 -8.09 3.14
CA GLN A 131 -11.18 -9.47 3.37
C GLN A 131 -12.69 -9.64 3.25
N ASN A 132 -13.49 -8.63 3.59
CA ASN A 132 -14.94 -8.68 3.43
C ASN A 132 -15.36 -8.57 1.97
N LEU A 133 -14.72 -7.70 1.18
CA LEU A 133 -14.95 -7.64 -0.28
C LEU A 133 -14.64 -8.99 -0.93
N LEU A 134 -13.49 -9.58 -0.58
CA LEU A 134 -13.09 -10.90 -1.07
C LEU A 134 -14.11 -11.99 -0.70
N ARG A 135 -14.58 -12.03 0.56
CA ARG A 135 -15.64 -12.96 0.99
C ARG A 135 -16.94 -12.78 0.22
N MET A 136 -17.36 -11.53 0.00
CA MET A 136 -18.57 -11.22 -0.76
C MET A 136 -18.45 -11.66 -2.22
N ASP A 137 -17.27 -11.50 -2.82
CA ASP A 137 -17.04 -11.88 -4.20
C ASP A 137 -17.00 -13.41 -4.36
N PHE A 138 -16.30 -14.13 -3.48
CA PHE A 138 -16.29 -15.60 -3.48
C PHE A 138 -17.69 -16.21 -3.34
N LYS A 139 -18.56 -15.61 -2.52
CA LYS A 139 -19.95 -16.08 -2.36
C LYS A 139 -20.74 -16.12 -3.67
N LYS A 140 -20.37 -15.31 -4.68
CA LYS A 140 -21.03 -15.31 -5.99
C LYS A 140 -20.71 -16.56 -6.82
N TYR A 141 -19.62 -17.26 -6.50
CA TYR A 141 -19.12 -18.40 -7.26
C TYR A 141 -19.29 -19.74 -6.55
N THR A 142 -19.63 -19.72 -5.26
CA THR A 142 -20.02 -20.92 -4.49
C THR A 142 -21.54 -21.06 -4.49
N HIS A 143 -22.08 -21.62 -5.56
CA HIS A 143 -23.46 -22.09 -5.69
C HIS A 143 -23.48 -23.60 -5.93
#